data_AF-A0A1V9ZXV6-F1
#
_entry.id   AF-A0A1V9ZXV6-F1
#
_cell.length_a   1.000
_cell.length_b   1.000
_cell.length_c   1.000
_cell.angle_alpha   90.00
_cell.angle_beta   90.00
_cell.angle_gamma   90.00
#
_symmetry.space_group_name_H-M   'P 1'
#
loop_
_entity.id
_entity.type
_entity.pdbx_description
1 polymer ?
#
loop_
_entity_poly.entity_id
_entity_poly.type
_entity_poly.pdbx_seq_one_letter_code
_entity_poly.pdbx_strand_id
1 'polypeptide(L)'
;MDPREEEEMNEQEEKKQDQVQEDEAKETTPHVPTVLEDEEKIEYRSISIMAMPTQFGFGHMHQASVAAPPALTSMRARTTAKEPRIAMLDPTNYTKVTPQVLPPAPFRLEMHSHFHVKGAELRRACITIGQKLMDMGSEFIFKAEKAKWKVTRIHGASWMKANVKLYKSGNDYIAEFQRREGDIVSMMEVYGEVVEACKNQRVLAGSGAVKPTTLKRPAPFATPKKITVATTQVQDAVLSVEEMMNSTHTDVQLQGVLASVSLASTPNYKDIMATLVPHLVGLTKSSNQKLVICASFALARLCDDPECRRVFMNCDGWQVIMTMAAGGADIATELQRESLHILENLCPLYYNELANTQGASAVLEVIQHWESIVDPRLKKHACGAHRALQSAGLLA
;
A
#
# COMPACT_ATOMS: atom_id res chain seq x y z
N MET A 1 9.59 44.34 61.64
CA MET A 1 9.89 43.14 60.84
C MET A 1 11.12 42.51 61.45
N ASP A 2 11.01 41.24 61.80
CA ASP A 2 12.12 40.46 62.35
C ASP A 2 13.16 40.26 61.23
N PRO A 3 14.46 40.51 61.45
CA PRO A 3 15.50 40.29 60.44
C PRO A 3 15.50 38.87 59.84
N ARG A 4 14.94 37.89 60.55
CA ARG A 4 14.79 36.51 60.05
C ARG A 4 13.66 36.33 59.04
N GLU A 5 12.62 37.17 59.10
CA GLU A 5 11.51 37.14 58.14
C GLU A 5 11.88 37.80 56.80
N GLU A 6 12.84 38.74 56.79
CA GLU A 6 13.40 39.32 55.56
C GLU A 6 14.36 38.36 54.83
N GLU A 7 15.16 37.57 55.56
CA GLU A 7 16.03 36.56 54.95
C GLU A 7 15.25 35.39 54.31
N GLU A 8 14.18 34.90 54.96
CA GLU A 8 13.36 33.82 54.40
C GLU A 8 12.56 34.26 53.16
N MET A 9 12.18 35.54 53.10
CA MET A 9 11.46 36.10 51.96
C MET A 9 12.40 36.33 50.75
N ASN A 10 13.65 36.75 50.99
CA ASN A 10 14.67 36.85 49.95
C ASN A 10 15.10 35.47 49.40
N GLU A 11 15.25 34.44 50.24
CA GLU A 11 15.57 33.08 49.77
C GLU A 11 14.42 32.47 48.93
N GLN A 12 13.16 32.84 49.20
CA GLN A 12 12.02 32.39 48.39
C GLN A 12 11.90 33.15 47.06
N GLU A 13 12.34 34.41 46.99
CA GLU A 13 12.40 35.17 45.74
C GLU A 13 13.56 34.72 44.84
N GLU A 14 14.74 34.41 45.38
CA GLU A 14 15.85 33.84 44.60
C GLU A 14 15.50 32.45 44.02
N LYS A 15 14.87 31.57 44.81
CA LYS A 15 14.41 30.27 44.29
C LYS A 15 13.32 30.37 43.23
N LYS A 16 12.49 31.42 43.24
CA LYS A 16 11.50 31.67 42.19
C LYS A 16 12.14 32.24 40.91
N GLN A 17 13.20 33.03 41.02
CA GLN A 17 13.92 33.55 39.85
C GLN A 17 14.74 32.47 39.14
N ASP A 18 15.37 31.57 39.89
CA ASP A 18 16.11 30.44 39.30
C ASP A 18 15.19 29.43 38.60
N GLN A 19 13.97 29.22 39.12
CA GLN A 19 13.00 28.29 38.53
C GLN A 19 12.33 28.85 37.26
N VAL A 20 12.24 30.19 37.12
CA VAL A 20 11.76 30.85 35.89
C VAL A 20 12.86 30.90 34.81
N GLN A 21 14.13 31.04 35.19
CA GLN A 21 15.24 30.96 34.23
C GLN A 21 15.47 29.54 33.69
N GLU A 22 15.21 28.48 34.48
CA GLU A 22 15.33 27.10 34.00
C GLU A 22 14.19 26.67 33.06
N ASP A 23 13.01 27.29 33.17
CA ASP A 23 11.88 27.08 32.26
C ASP A 23 11.94 27.98 30.99
N GLU A 24 12.49 29.19 31.06
CA GLU A 24 12.75 30.03 29.85
C GLU A 24 13.97 29.54 29.03
N ALA A 25 14.94 28.86 29.63
CA ALA A 25 16.08 28.26 28.92
C ALA A 25 15.71 26.99 28.12
N LYS A 26 14.49 26.45 28.27
CA LYS A 26 13.98 25.31 27.49
C LYS A 26 13.17 25.70 26.26
N GLU A 27 12.91 26.98 26.04
CA GLU A 27 12.05 27.44 24.95
C GLU A 27 12.71 28.53 24.10
N THR A 28 13.92 28.30 23.58
CA THR A 28 14.45 29.01 22.39
C THR A 28 15.81 28.43 21.94
N THR A 29 15.77 27.30 21.23
CA THR A 29 16.78 27.01 20.21
C THR A 29 16.09 26.46 18.96
N PRO A 30 16.27 27.06 17.77
CA PRO A 30 15.77 26.48 16.54
C PRO A 30 16.58 25.23 16.25
N HIS A 31 15.93 24.06 16.33
CA HIS A 31 16.54 22.81 15.91
C HIS A 31 16.68 22.81 14.39
N VAL A 32 17.87 23.18 13.92
CA VAL A 32 18.33 22.90 12.57
C VAL A 32 18.46 21.37 12.46
N PRO A 33 17.78 20.69 11.52
CA PRO A 33 17.95 19.25 11.36
C PRO A 33 19.32 18.98 10.74
N THR A 34 20.31 18.68 11.57
CA THR A 34 21.61 18.20 11.11
C THR A 34 21.42 16.79 10.56
N VAL A 35 21.61 16.66 9.25
CA VAL A 35 21.72 15.39 8.52
C VAL A 35 22.97 14.67 9.00
N LEU A 36 22.87 13.83 10.03
CA LEU A 36 23.88 12.83 10.37
C LEU A 36 23.18 11.53 10.83
N GLU A 37 23.25 10.56 9.92
CA GLU A 37 23.48 9.14 10.19
C GLU A 37 22.48 8.42 11.13
N ASP A 38 21.45 7.82 10.49
CA ASP A 38 20.75 6.66 11.03
C ASP A 38 21.76 5.50 11.23
N GLU A 39 22.40 5.42 12.40
CA GLU A 39 22.96 4.16 12.89
C GLU A 39 21.80 3.18 13.15
N GLU A 40 21.48 2.40 12.13
CA GLU A 40 20.43 1.36 12.14
C GLU A 40 20.87 0.27 13.15
N LYS A 41 20.43 0.41 14.41
CA LYS A 41 20.57 -0.58 15.48
C LYS A 41 20.15 -1.96 14.95
N ILE A 42 21.08 -2.92 14.97
CA ILE A 42 20.82 -4.31 14.58
C ILE A 42 19.88 -4.91 15.62
N GLU A 43 18.58 -4.90 15.35
CA GLU A 43 17.60 -5.61 16.18
C GLU A 43 17.66 -7.11 15.88
N TYR A 44 18.18 -7.87 16.84
CA TYR A 44 17.95 -9.32 16.91
C TYR A 44 16.52 -9.57 17.38
N ARG A 45 15.73 -10.33 16.61
CA ARG A 45 14.37 -10.73 17.00
C ARG A 45 14.20 -12.26 16.94
N SER A 46 13.60 -12.77 18.02
CA SER A 46 13.48 -14.18 18.39
C SER A 46 12.58 -14.99 17.47
N ILE A 47 12.91 -16.25 17.24
CA ILE A 47 12.15 -17.20 16.42
C ILE A 47 11.25 -18.02 17.34
N SER A 48 9.95 -18.07 17.06
CA SER A 48 9.03 -19.03 17.67
C SER A 48 9.42 -20.44 17.24
N ILE A 49 9.99 -21.22 18.16
CA ILE A 49 10.24 -22.65 17.99
C ILE A 49 8.90 -23.36 18.17
N MET A 50 8.26 -23.80 17.08
CA MET A 50 7.20 -24.82 17.19
C MET A 50 7.84 -26.20 17.14
N ALA A 51 7.84 -26.87 18.29
CA ALA A 51 8.13 -28.29 18.41
C ALA A 51 7.03 -29.09 17.70
N MET A 52 7.42 -29.97 16.78
CA MET A 52 6.53 -30.94 16.13
C MET A 52 6.43 -32.21 16.98
N PRO A 53 5.22 -32.74 17.25
CA PRO A 53 5.05 -34.14 17.59
C PRO A 53 4.79 -35.01 16.34
N THR A 54 5.28 -36.22 16.46
CA THR A 54 5.35 -37.33 15.50
C THR A 54 4.01 -37.95 15.11
N GLN A 55 3.95 -38.37 13.84
CA GLN A 55 3.14 -39.38 13.14
C GLN A 55 2.04 -40.17 13.90
N PHE A 56 0.86 -40.28 13.27
CA PHE A 56 0.11 -41.55 13.11
C PHE A 56 -0.67 -41.55 11.78
N GLY A 57 -0.76 -42.72 11.14
CA GLY A 57 -1.26 -42.93 9.77
C GLY A 57 -2.72 -43.40 9.64
N PHE A 58 -2.97 -44.16 8.55
CA PHE A 58 -4.23 -44.60 7.91
C PHE A 58 -4.80 -43.58 6.91
N GLY A 59 -5.26 -43.91 5.69
CA GLY A 59 -5.44 -45.14 4.92
C GLY A 59 -6.42 -44.84 3.76
N HIS A 60 -6.30 -45.56 2.63
CA HIS A 60 -7.26 -45.86 1.51
C HIS A 60 -8.53 -44.97 1.28
N MET A 61 -9.10 -44.74 0.09
CA MET A 61 -9.10 -45.35 -1.24
C MET A 61 -9.96 -44.46 -2.19
N HIS A 62 -9.96 -44.81 -3.48
CA HIS A 62 -10.90 -44.47 -4.56
C HIS A 62 -10.69 -43.23 -5.45
N GLN A 63 -10.35 -43.62 -6.67
CA GLN A 63 -10.22 -42.93 -7.94
C GLN A 63 -11.60 -42.91 -8.62
N ALA A 64 -12.03 -41.75 -9.12
CA ALA A 64 -13.16 -41.68 -10.04
C ALA A 64 -12.85 -40.63 -11.12
N SER A 65 -12.71 -41.13 -12.34
CA SER A 65 -12.60 -40.39 -13.59
C SER A 65 -13.92 -39.72 -13.93
N VAL A 66 -13.90 -38.44 -14.30
CA VAL A 66 -15.04 -37.80 -14.98
C VAL A 66 -14.54 -37.02 -16.19
N ALA A 67 -15.20 -37.30 -17.31
CA ALA A 67 -14.86 -36.93 -18.67
C ALA A 67 -14.97 -35.42 -18.97
N ALA A 68 -14.16 -34.98 -19.92
CA ALA A 68 -14.22 -33.66 -20.53
C ALA A 68 -15.37 -33.55 -21.55
N PRO A 69 -16.08 -32.42 -21.65
CA PRO A 69 -16.85 -32.07 -22.82
C PRO A 69 -16.02 -31.23 -23.82
N PRO A 70 -16.35 -31.27 -25.13
CA PRO A 70 -15.54 -30.72 -26.19
C PRO A 70 -15.70 -29.21 -26.38
N ALA A 71 -14.73 -28.66 -27.11
CA ALA A 71 -14.54 -27.25 -27.39
C ALA A 71 -15.32 -26.74 -28.63
N LEU A 72 -15.29 -25.40 -28.76
CA LEU A 72 -15.34 -24.57 -29.97
C LEU A 72 -16.71 -24.16 -30.52
N THR A 73 -17.09 -22.91 -30.17
CA THR A 73 -17.72 -21.98 -31.12
C THR A 73 -16.93 -20.68 -31.13
N SER A 74 -16.23 -20.45 -32.25
CA SER A 74 -15.46 -19.23 -32.55
C SER A 74 -16.42 -18.07 -32.78
N MET A 75 -16.48 -17.12 -31.84
CA MET A 75 -17.10 -15.82 -32.09
C MET A 75 -16.05 -14.81 -32.52
N ARG A 76 -16.25 -14.34 -33.75
CA ARG A 76 -15.50 -13.32 -34.48
C ARG A 76 -15.38 -12.05 -33.64
N ALA A 77 -14.18 -11.75 -33.15
CA ALA A 77 -13.90 -10.53 -32.40
C ALA A 77 -14.05 -9.30 -33.31
N ARG A 78 -15.03 -8.44 -33.02
CA ARG A 78 -15.04 -7.05 -33.49
C ARG A 78 -13.80 -6.37 -32.90
N THR A 79 -12.88 -5.96 -33.76
CA THR A 79 -11.78 -5.08 -33.40
C THR A 79 -12.36 -3.69 -33.10
N THR A 80 -12.72 -3.45 -31.85
CA THR A 80 -12.77 -2.08 -31.32
C THR A 80 -11.35 -1.53 -31.37
N ALA A 81 -11.20 -0.30 -31.85
CA ALA A 81 -9.92 0.40 -31.85
C ALA A 81 -9.37 0.35 -30.42
N LYS A 82 -8.25 -0.36 -30.22
CA LYS A 82 -7.61 -0.44 -28.91
C LYS A 82 -7.07 0.94 -28.61
N GLU A 83 -7.75 1.61 -27.70
CA GLU A 83 -7.32 2.84 -27.06
C GLU A 83 -5.83 2.73 -26.69
N PRO A 84 -5.00 3.77 -26.96
CA PRO A 84 -3.57 3.72 -26.66
C PRO A 84 -3.39 3.51 -25.15
N ARG A 85 -2.91 2.32 -24.78
CA ARG A 85 -2.61 1.96 -23.40
C ARG A 85 -1.26 2.54 -23.03
N ILE A 86 -1.23 3.38 -21.98
CA ILE A 86 0.01 3.85 -21.39
C ILE A 86 0.80 2.63 -20.90
N ALA A 87 2.05 2.52 -21.35
CA ALA A 87 2.92 1.42 -20.96
C ALA A 87 3.25 1.54 -19.46
N MET A 88 2.96 0.49 -18.71
CA MET A 88 3.25 0.41 -17.27
C MET A 88 4.70 -0.04 -17.08
N LEU A 89 5.65 0.86 -17.28
CA LEU A 89 7.08 0.56 -17.15
C LEU A 89 7.65 1.17 -15.88
N ASP A 90 8.45 0.41 -15.13
CA ASP A 90 9.17 0.91 -13.97
C ASP A 90 10.16 2.03 -14.37
N PRO A 91 9.97 3.28 -13.92
CA PRO A 91 10.85 4.39 -14.26
C PRO A 91 12.16 4.38 -13.45
N THR A 92 12.32 3.47 -12.48
CA THR A 92 13.46 3.44 -11.58
C THR A 92 14.77 3.16 -12.32
N ASN A 93 15.78 3.99 -12.06
CA ASN A 93 17.11 3.81 -12.64
C ASN A 93 17.98 2.82 -11.83
N TYR A 94 18.17 1.63 -12.39
CA TYR A 94 18.99 0.56 -11.80
C TYR A 94 20.45 0.52 -12.31
N THR A 95 21.01 1.61 -12.86
CA THR A 95 22.39 1.58 -13.41
C THR A 95 23.49 1.58 -12.34
N LYS A 96 23.22 2.14 -11.15
CA LYS A 96 24.23 2.36 -10.09
C LYS A 96 23.95 1.56 -8.81
N VAL A 97 23.44 0.34 -8.95
CA VAL A 97 23.08 -0.49 -7.79
C VAL A 97 24.34 -1.05 -7.13
N THR A 98 24.47 -0.85 -5.82
CA THR A 98 25.58 -1.39 -5.01
C THR A 98 25.03 -2.29 -3.90
N PRO A 99 24.87 -3.61 -4.16
CA PRO A 99 24.46 -4.56 -3.13
C PRO A 99 25.48 -4.63 -2.00
N GLN A 100 25.01 -4.56 -0.77
CA GLN A 100 25.85 -4.70 0.42
C GLN A 100 26.37 -6.12 0.53
N VAL A 101 27.57 -6.32 1.06
CA VAL A 101 28.09 -7.66 1.33
C VAL A 101 27.19 -8.32 2.39
N LEU A 102 26.81 -9.58 2.17
CA LEU A 102 26.09 -10.36 3.16
C LEU A 102 26.93 -10.39 4.47
N PRO A 103 26.38 -9.97 5.61
CA PRO A 103 27.13 -10.01 6.86
C PRO A 103 27.57 -11.44 7.21
N PRO A 104 28.75 -11.61 7.84
CA PRO A 104 29.25 -12.93 8.20
C PRO A 104 28.36 -13.60 9.24
N ALA A 105 28.52 -14.93 9.38
CA ALA A 105 27.89 -15.67 10.46
C ALA A 105 28.20 -15.02 11.83
N PRO A 106 27.23 -14.95 12.76
CA PRO A 106 25.97 -15.69 12.80
C PRO A 106 24.77 -14.98 12.13
N PHE A 107 24.99 -14.01 11.23
CA PHE A 107 23.90 -13.35 10.51
C PHE A 107 22.96 -14.35 9.81
N ARG A 108 21.66 -14.19 10.02
CA ARG A 108 20.63 -15.05 9.45
C ARG A 108 19.70 -14.24 8.57
N LEU A 109 19.47 -14.76 7.37
CA LEU A 109 18.40 -14.31 6.50
C LEU A 109 17.05 -14.72 7.07
N GLU A 110 16.01 -13.96 6.77
CA GLU A 110 14.64 -14.36 7.07
C GLU A 110 14.31 -15.71 6.40
N MET A 111 13.69 -16.58 7.19
CA MET A 111 13.41 -17.94 6.78
C MET A 111 12.31 -17.95 5.71
N HIS A 112 12.56 -18.63 4.59
CA HIS A 112 11.62 -18.80 3.46
C HIS A 112 11.27 -17.56 2.64
N SER A 113 11.91 -16.41 2.87
CA SER A 113 11.64 -15.16 2.15
C SER A 113 12.85 -14.65 1.36
N HIS A 114 13.76 -15.53 0.95
CA HIS A 114 14.91 -15.18 0.13
C HIS A 114 15.18 -16.16 -1.01
N PHE A 115 15.77 -15.64 -2.10
CA PHE A 115 16.19 -16.43 -3.26
C PHE A 115 17.53 -15.93 -3.82
N HIS A 116 18.21 -16.80 -4.57
CA HIS A 116 19.52 -16.51 -5.15
C HIS A 116 19.42 -16.03 -6.60
N VAL A 117 20.22 -15.03 -6.95
CA VAL A 117 20.29 -14.38 -8.25
C VAL A 117 21.71 -14.51 -8.80
N LYS A 118 21.83 -14.83 -10.09
CA LYS A 118 23.12 -14.96 -10.79
C LYS A 118 23.88 -13.64 -10.78
N GLY A 119 25.18 -13.68 -10.48
CA GLY A 119 26.05 -12.51 -10.50
C GLY A 119 25.96 -11.64 -11.75
N ALA A 120 26.03 -12.27 -12.93
CA ALA A 120 25.99 -11.56 -14.22
C ALA A 120 24.66 -10.86 -14.52
N GLU A 121 23.59 -11.16 -13.77
CA GLU A 121 22.23 -10.75 -14.06
C GLU A 121 21.68 -9.71 -13.05
N LEU A 122 22.53 -9.09 -12.23
CA LEU A 122 22.11 -8.12 -11.20
C LEU A 122 21.14 -7.06 -11.75
N ARG A 123 21.53 -6.38 -12.84
CA ARG A 123 20.71 -5.30 -13.42
C ARG A 123 19.36 -5.83 -13.91
N ARG A 124 19.35 -6.99 -14.59
CA ARG A 124 18.10 -7.61 -15.07
C ARG A 124 17.21 -8.05 -13.91
N ALA A 125 17.80 -8.56 -12.83
CA ALA A 125 17.07 -8.92 -11.62
C ALA A 125 16.43 -7.68 -10.97
N CYS A 126 17.16 -6.58 -10.82
CA CYS A 126 16.60 -5.32 -10.29
C CYS A 126 15.41 -4.82 -11.13
N ILE A 127 15.56 -4.79 -12.46
CA ILE A 127 14.48 -4.41 -13.38
C ILE A 127 13.28 -5.35 -13.23
N THR A 128 13.52 -6.66 -13.14
CA THR A 128 12.45 -7.67 -13.02
C THR A 128 11.70 -7.52 -11.70
N ILE A 129 12.42 -7.33 -10.59
CA ILE A 129 11.85 -7.13 -9.26
C ILE A 129 11.02 -5.84 -9.25
N GLY A 130 11.60 -4.72 -9.66
CA GLY A 130 10.94 -3.43 -9.69
C GLY A 130 9.68 -3.41 -10.57
N GLN A 131 9.79 -3.94 -11.79
CA GLN A 131 8.65 -4.07 -12.70
C GLN A 131 7.57 -4.95 -12.08
N LYS A 132 7.91 -6.09 -11.48
CA LYS A 132 6.91 -6.98 -10.90
C LYS A 132 6.24 -6.38 -9.66
N LEU A 133 6.97 -5.65 -8.82
CA LEU A 133 6.39 -4.89 -7.71
C LEU A 133 5.36 -3.87 -8.22
N MET A 134 5.70 -3.14 -9.29
CA MET A 134 4.80 -2.19 -9.94
C MET A 134 3.57 -2.88 -10.54
N ASP A 135 3.74 -3.99 -11.26
CA ASP A 135 2.65 -4.75 -11.88
C ASP A 135 1.64 -5.26 -10.84
N MET A 136 2.12 -5.58 -9.62
CA MET A 136 1.28 -5.97 -8.49
C MET A 136 0.63 -4.80 -7.75
N GLY A 137 0.80 -3.57 -8.25
CA GLY A 137 0.28 -2.35 -7.63
C GLY A 137 0.99 -1.96 -6.33
N SER A 138 2.23 -2.41 -6.14
CA SER A 138 3.00 -2.04 -4.94
C SER A 138 3.63 -0.66 -5.11
N GLU A 139 3.60 0.13 -4.05
CA GLU A 139 4.37 1.35 -3.93
C GLU A 139 5.76 1.05 -3.43
N PHE A 140 6.78 1.63 -4.06
CA PHE A 140 8.13 1.46 -3.58
C PHE A 140 9.06 2.64 -3.83
N ILE A 141 10.02 2.79 -2.93
CA ILE A 141 11.19 3.65 -3.11
C ILE A 141 12.42 2.75 -3.17
N PHE A 142 13.16 2.86 -4.27
CA PHE A 142 14.41 2.14 -4.43
C PHE A 142 15.60 2.99 -3.98
N LYS A 143 16.39 2.45 -3.05
CA LYS A 143 17.64 3.02 -2.54
C LYS A 143 18.82 2.29 -3.19
N ALA A 144 19.39 2.89 -4.24
CA ALA A 144 20.43 2.26 -5.05
C ALA A 144 21.70 1.95 -4.26
N GLU A 145 22.05 2.84 -3.33
CA GLU A 145 23.22 2.75 -2.44
C GLU A 145 23.10 1.61 -1.43
N LYS A 146 21.88 1.20 -1.08
CA LYS A 146 21.59 0.06 -0.19
C LYS A 146 21.04 -1.16 -0.94
N ALA A 147 20.91 -1.08 -2.27
CA ALA A 147 20.20 -2.04 -3.12
C ALA A 147 18.88 -2.54 -2.48
N LYS A 148 18.06 -1.59 -2.02
CA LYS A 148 16.90 -1.85 -1.15
C LYS A 148 15.65 -1.19 -1.70
N TRP A 149 14.58 -1.96 -1.88
CA TRP A 149 13.23 -1.43 -2.07
C TRP A 149 12.55 -1.33 -0.72
N LYS A 150 11.99 -0.14 -0.40
CA LYS A 150 11.00 0.01 0.67
C LYS A 150 9.63 -0.10 0.01
N VAL A 151 8.89 -1.18 0.31
CA VAL A 151 7.65 -1.55 -0.37
C VAL A 151 6.46 -1.36 0.56
N THR A 152 5.40 -0.71 0.07
CA THR A 152 4.07 -0.66 0.67
C THR A 152 3.08 -1.23 -0.34
N ARG A 153 2.18 -2.12 0.06
CA ARG A 153 1.15 -2.66 -0.84
C ARG A 153 -0.20 -2.65 -0.12
N ILE A 154 -1.22 -2.17 -0.82
CA ILE A 154 -2.62 -2.28 -0.44
C ILE A 154 -3.32 -3.07 -1.54
N HIS A 155 -3.91 -4.21 -1.18
CA HIS A 155 -4.60 -5.06 -2.13
C HIS A 155 -5.77 -5.77 -1.45
N GLY A 156 -6.99 -5.49 -1.90
CA GLY A 156 -8.20 -5.95 -1.23
C GLY A 156 -8.25 -5.51 0.23
N ALA A 157 -8.53 -6.43 1.15
CA ALA A 157 -8.49 -6.21 2.60
C ALA A 157 -7.09 -6.38 3.22
N SER A 158 -6.03 -6.40 2.43
CA SER A 158 -4.68 -6.60 2.95
C SER A 158 -3.80 -5.37 2.73
N TRP A 159 -3.03 -5.04 3.77
CA TRP A 159 -2.03 -3.99 3.76
C TRP A 159 -0.72 -4.54 4.30
N MET A 160 0.41 -4.21 3.67
CA MET A 160 1.74 -4.61 4.12
C MET A 160 2.81 -3.54 3.87
N LYS A 161 3.83 -3.53 4.73
CA LYS A 161 5.13 -2.90 4.51
C LYS A 161 6.24 -3.93 4.58
N ALA A 162 7.12 -3.93 3.59
CA ALA A 162 8.26 -4.84 3.52
C ALA A 162 9.49 -4.13 2.96
N ASN A 163 10.67 -4.66 3.28
CA ASN A 163 11.88 -4.30 2.55
C ASN A 163 12.26 -5.47 1.64
N VAL A 164 12.65 -5.16 0.41
CA VAL A 164 13.36 -6.12 -0.45
C VAL A 164 14.81 -5.66 -0.50
N LYS A 165 15.76 -6.51 -0.08
CA LYS A 165 17.18 -6.18 -0.04
C LYS A 165 17.97 -7.13 -0.92
N LEU A 166 18.97 -6.60 -1.62
CA LEU A 166 19.98 -7.41 -2.32
C LEU A 166 21.29 -7.41 -1.54
N TYR A 167 21.76 -8.62 -1.24
CA TYR A 167 23.08 -8.87 -0.67
C TYR A 167 24.00 -9.49 -1.71
N LYS A 168 25.27 -9.11 -1.69
CA LYS A 168 26.34 -9.81 -2.41
C LYS A 168 26.80 -11.02 -1.61
N SER A 169 26.77 -12.20 -2.22
CA SER A 169 27.19 -13.47 -1.62
C SER A 169 28.13 -14.22 -2.58
N GLY A 170 29.44 -13.99 -2.41
CA GLY A 170 30.45 -14.49 -3.34
C GLY A 170 30.28 -13.91 -4.75
N ASN A 171 30.08 -14.79 -5.73
CA ASN A 171 29.83 -14.42 -7.12
C ASN A 171 28.35 -14.18 -7.44
N ASP A 172 27.45 -14.52 -6.53
CA ASP A 172 26.01 -14.39 -6.70
C ASP A 172 25.43 -13.31 -5.78
N TYR A 173 24.14 -13.06 -5.93
CA TYR A 173 23.37 -12.18 -5.07
C TYR A 173 22.23 -12.92 -4.39
N ILE A 174 21.78 -12.39 -3.26
CA ILE A 174 20.62 -12.90 -2.52
C ILE A 174 19.60 -11.77 -2.42
N ALA A 175 18.40 -12.00 -2.95
CA ALA A 175 17.25 -11.13 -2.73
C ALA A 175 16.49 -11.63 -1.50
N GLU A 176 16.34 -10.78 -0.49
CA GLU A 176 15.63 -11.07 0.76
C GLU A 176 14.45 -10.13 0.93
N PHE A 177 13.29 -10.69 1.25
CA PHE A 177 12.06 -9.99 1.60
C PHE A 177 11.93 -10.01 3.12
N GLN A 178 11.80 -8.83 3.72
CA GLN A 178 11.73 -8.63 5.17
C GLN A 178 10.42 -7.95 5.53
N ARG A 179 9.54 -8.63 6.27
CA ARG A 179 8.29 -8.02 6.73
C ARG A 179 8.62 -6.91 7.73
N ARG A 180 8.02 -5.73 7.54
CA ARG A 180 8.12 -4.62 8.49
C ARG A 180 6.82 -4.40 9.22
N GLU A 181 5.70 -4.51 8.53
CA GLU A 181 4.37 -4.33 9.10
C GLU A 181 3.30 -4.98 8.22
N GLY A 182 2.13 -5.24 8.79
CA GLY A 182 0.96 -5.73 8.05
C GLY A 182 0.98 -7.23 7.76
N ASP A 183 0.16 -7.67 6.82
CA ASP A 183 -0.14 -9.08 6.59
C ASP A 183 1.03 -9.88 5.95
N ILE A 184 1.38 -11.00 6.57
CA ILE A 184 2.42 -11.91 6.06
C ILE A 184 1.99 -12.63 4.78
N VAL A 185 0.69 -12.92 4.63
CA VAL A 185 0.17 -13.63 3.45
C VAL A 185 0.36 -12.78 2.20
N SER A 186 0.02 -11.49 2.28
CA SER A 186 0.26 -10.54 1.18
C SER A 186 1.76 -10.37 0.87
N MET A 187 2.65 -10.32 1.87
CA MET A 187 4.09 -10.30 1.60
C MET A 187 4.57 -11.58 0.89
N MET A 188 4.07 -12.75 1.30
CA MET A 188 4.45 -14.02 0.70
C MET A 188 3.89 -14.20 -0.72
N GLU A 189 2.73 -13.63 -1.02
CA GLU A 189 2.18 -13.51 -2.38
C GLU A 189 3.13 -12.70 -3.26
N VAL A 190 3.52 -11.50 -2.80
CA VAL A 190 4.48 -10.62 -3.49
C VAL A 190 5.81 -11.35 -3.74
N TYR A 191 6.35 -12.02 -2.71
CA TYR A 191 7.57 -12.81 -2.80
C TYR A 191 7.45 -13.90 -3.88
N GLY A 192 6.38 -14.71 -3.86
CA GLY A 192 6.18 -15.80 -4.80
C GLY A 192 6.08 -15.32 -6.26
N GLU A 193 5.34 -14.23 -6.47
CA GLU A 193 5.18 -13.59 -7.78
C GLU A 193 6.50 -13.01 -8.33
N VAL A 194 7.32 -12.40 -7.47
CA VAL A 194 8.66 -11.90 -7.85
C VAL A 194 9.61 -13.05 -8.17
N VAL A 195 9.61 -14.11 -7.36
CA VAL A 195 10.41 -15.32 -7.61
C VAL A 195 10.07 -15.92 -8.98
N GLU A 196 8.78 -16.08 -9.29
CA GLU A 196 8.35 -16.65 -10.56
C GLU A 196 8.71 -15.73 -11.74
N ALA A 197 8.61 -14.41 -11.58
CA ALA A 197 9.06 -13.45 -12.59
C ALA A 197 10.58 -13.58 -12.85
N CYS A 198 11.40 -13.65 -11.80
CA CYS A 198 12.85 -13.85 -11.91
C CYS A 198 13.21 -15.20 -12.54
N LYS A 199 12.45 -16.25 -12.24
CA LYS A 199 12.61 -17.58 -12.87
C LYS A 199 12.31 -17.51 -14.36
N ASN A 200 11.22 -16.86 -14.75
CA ASN A 200 10.83 -16.69 -16.16
C ASN A 200 11.88 -15.88 -16.95
N GLN A 201 12.53 -14.91 -16.30
CA GLN A 201 13.65 -14.14 -16.87
C GLN A 201 15.01 -14.84 -16.78
N ARG A 202 15.05 -16.08 -16.26
CA ARG A 202 16.25 -16.93 -16.11
C ARG A 202 17.37 -16.28 -15.29
N VAL A 203 17.05 -15.37 -14.38
CA VAL A 203 18.03 -14.65 -13.55
C VAL A 203 18.39 -15.36 -12.23
N LEU A 204 17.64 -16.39 -11.84
CA LEU A 204 17.87 -17.17 -10.62
C LEU A 204 19.13 -18.05 -10.70
N ALA A 205 19.87 -18.18 -9.59
CA ALA A 205 21.07 -19.03 -9.48
C ALA A 205 20.76 -20.42 -8.90
N GLY A 206 21.24 -21.48 -9.57
CA GLY A 206 21.16 -22.88 -9.13
C GLY A 206 19.76 -23.54 -9.22
N SER A 207 19.70 -24.88 -9.15
CA SER A 207 18.42 -25.63 -9.09
C SER A 207 17.74 -25.58 -7.73
N GLY A 208 18.39 -24.97 -6.72
CA GLY A 208 17.86 -24.73 -5.37
C GLY A 208 17.37 -23.31 -5.11
N ALA A 209 17.24 -22.46 -6.14
CA ALA A 209 16.84 -21.05 -6.04
C ALA A 209 15.49 -20.81 -5.34
N VAL A 210 14.67 -21.87 -5.26
CA VAL A 210 13.45 -21.92 -4.49
C VAL A 210 13.48 -23.28 -3.82
N LYS A 211 13.99 -23.39 -2.58
CA LYS A 211 13.66 -24.59 -1.80
C LYS A 211 12.14 -24.57 -1.68
N PRO A 212 11.41 -25.53 -2.28
CA PRO A 212 9.98 -25.57 -2.12
C PRO A 212 9.74 -25.68 -0.63
N THR A 213 8.94 -24.78 -0.06
CA THR A 213 8.31 -25.04 1.22
C THR A 213 7.48 -26.30 1.01
N THR A 214 8.03 -27.46 1.36
CA THR A 214 7.32 -28.75 1.41
C THR A 214 6.26 -28.77 2.51
N LEU A 215 5.98 -27.63 3.13
CA LEU A 215 4.70 -27.37 3.76
C LEU A 215 3.65 -27.50 2.66
N LYS A 216 3.05 -28.70 2.57
CA LYS A 216 1.73 -28.89 1.97
C LYS A 216 0.91 -27.71 2.45
N ARG A 217 0.64 -26.76 1.55
CA ARG A 217 -0.38 -25.75 1.78
C ARG A 217 -1.58 -26.55 2.28
N PRO A 218 -2.13 -26.28 3.49
CA PRO A 218 -3.40 -26.89 3.84
C PRO A 218 -4.29 -26.70 2.62
N ALA A 219 -4.92 -27.80 2.17
CA ALA A 219 -5.76 -27.77 0.99
C ALA A 219 -6.62 -26.51 1.06
N PRO A 220 -6.75 -25.72 -0.02
CA PRO A 220 -7.59 -24.52 0.02
C PRO A 220 -8.88 -24.94 0.70
N PHE A 221 -9.18 -24.30 1.85
CA PHE A 221 -10.40 -24.60 2.59
C PHE A 221 -11.49 -24.69 1.55
N ALA A 222 -12.15 -25.85 1.48
CA ALA A 222 -13.16 -26.13 0.48
C ALA A 222 -13.99 -24.86 0.36
N THR A 223 -13.99 -24.25 -0.82
CA THR A 223 -14.64 -22.96 -1.05
C THR A 223 -16.01 -23.08 -0.40
N PRO A 224 -16.30 -22.30 0.66
CA PRO A 224 -17.56 -22.46 1.35
C PRO A 224 -18.64 -22.39 0.27
N LYS A 225 -19.47 -23.43 0.19
CA LYS A 225 -20.60 -23.48 -0.75
C LYS A 225 -21.25 -22.12 -0.70
N LYS A 226 -21.49 -21.45 -1.84
CA LYS A 226 -22.17 -20.15 -1.90
C LYS A 226 -23.36 -20.16 -0.94
N ILE A 227 -23.15 -19.65 0.27
CA ILE A 227 -24.22 -19.48 1.24
C ILE A 227 -24.92 -18.24 0.71
N THR A 228 -26.18 -18.39 0.33
CA THR A 228 -27.04 -17.24 0.06
C THR A 228 -27.16 -16.52 1.41
N VAL A 229 -26.34 -15.50 1.61
CA VAL A 229 -26.35 -14.67 2.83
C VAL A 229 -27.70 -13.95 2.87
N ALA A 230 -28.41 -14.07 3.98
CA ALA A 230 -29.67 -13.36 4.15
C ALA A 230 -29.41 -11.84 4.18
N THR A 231 -30.35 -11.02 3.70
CA THR A 231 -30.19 -9.55 3.64
C THR A 231 -29.91 -8.91 4.99
N THR A 232 -30.44 -9.46 6.09
CA THR A 232 -30.13 -9.00 7.46
C THR A 232 -28.66 -9.18 7.84
N GLN A 233 -28.06 -10.31 7.44
CA GLN A 233 -26.64 -10.59 7.69
C GLN A 233 -25.71 -9.66 6.89
N VAL A 234 -26.18 -9.15 5.75
CA VAL A 234 -25.45 -8.15 4.95
C VAL A 234 -25.44 -6.80 5.69
N GLN A 235 -26.58 -6.38 6.23
CA GLN A 235 -26.71 -5.14 7.01
C GLN A 235 -25.87 -5.19 8.28
N ASP A 236 -25.98 -6.26 9.06
CA ASP A 236 -25.21 -6.43 10.31
C ASP A 236 -23.70 -6.38 10.08
N ALA A 237 -23.22 -6.99 8.98
CA ALA A 237 -21.81 -6.97 8.63
C ALA A 237 -21.33 -5.56 8.25
N VAL A 238 -22.14 -4.77 7.54
CA VAL A 238 -21.77 -3.39 7.17
C VAL A 238 -21.83 -2.47 8.39
N LEU A 239 -22.82 -2.64 9.27
CA LEU A 239 -22.87 -1.94 10.56
C LEU A 239 -21.65 -2.26 11.43
N SER A 240 -21.22 -3.53 11.48
CA SER A 240 -20.00 -3.90 12.21
C SER A 240 -18.76 -3.19 11.65
N VAL A 241 -18.68 -3.06 10.32
CA VAL A 241 -17.58 -2.34 9.65
C VAL A 241 -17.63 -0.84 9.95
N GLU A 242 -18.82 -0.25 9.98
CA GLU A 242 -19.05 1.14 10.39
C GLU A 242 -18.58 1.38 11.84
N GLU A 243 -18.98 0.51 12.77
CA GLU A 243 -18.55 0.57 14.18
C GLU A 243 -17.02 0.49 14.31
N MET A 244 -16.37 -0.37 13.51
CA MET A 244 -14.92 -0.46 13.48
C MET A 244 -14.27 0.85 13.00
N MET A 245 -14.80 1.49 11.95
CA MET A 245 -14.31 2.77 11.44
C MET A 245 -14.46 3.92 12.46
N ASN A 246 -15.48 3.85 13.30
CA ASN A 246 -15.75 4.84 14.35
C ASN A 246 -15.05 4.52 15.69
N SER A 247 -14.26 3.44 15.76
CA SER A 247 -13.49 3.09 16.96
C SER A 247 -12.46 4.17 17.30
N THR A 248 -12.11 4.29 18.59
CA THR A 248 -11.00 5.13 19.06
C THR A 248 -9.63 4.52 18.79
N HIS A 249 -9.58 3.25 18.40
CA HIS A 249 -8.34 2.51 18.17
C HIS A 249 -7.99 2.44 16.69
N THR A 250 -6.85 3.02 16.29
CA THR A 250 -6.48 3.15 14.88
C THR A 250 -6.28 1.83 14.15
N ASP A 251 -5.84 0.79 14.84
CA ASP A 251 -5.76 -0.56 14.29
C ASP A 251 -7.14 -1.13 13.96
N VAL A 252 -8.14 -0.91 14.82
CA VAL A 252 -9.55 -1.29 14.56
C VAL A 252 -10.12 -0.49 13.39
N GLN A 253 -9.90 0.83 13.37
CA GLN A 253 -10.32 1.69 12.26
C GLN A 253 -9.72 1.21 10.94
N LEU A 254 -8.43 0.90 10.92
CA LEU A 254 -7.75 0.38 9.75
C LEU A 254 -8.36 -0.95 9.28
N GLN A 255 -8.69 -1.87 10.19
CA GLN A 255 -9.36 -3.12 9.81
C GLN A 255 -10.76 -2.86 9.25
N GLY A 256 -11.50 -1.88 9.78
CA GLY A 256 -12.80 -1.46 9.22
C GLY A 256 -12.65 -0.94 7.79
N VAL A 257 -11.67 -0.07 7.55
CA VAL A 257 -11.33 0.44 6.21
C VAL A 257 -10.99 -0.70 5.26
N LEU A 258 -10.10 -1.62 5.63
CA LEU A 258 -9.71 -2.74 4.79
C LEU A 258 -10.87 -3.71 4.52
N ALA A 259 -11.70 -3.97 5.53
CA ALA A 259 -12.90 -4.79 5.38
C ALA A 259 -13.87 -4.20 4.35
N SER A 260 -14.04 -2.87 4.35
CA SER A 260 -14.90 -2.19 3.36
C SER A 260 -14.47 -2.45 1.91
N VAL A 261 -13.17 -2.52 1.63
CA VAL A 261 -12.64 -2.83 0.30
C VAL A 261 -13.01 -4.26 -0.13
N SER A 262 -12.88 -5.21 0.79
CA SER A 262 -13.25 -6.61 0.52
C SER A 262 -14.75 -6.77 0.27
N LEU A 263 -15.59 -6.10 1.06
CA LEU A 263 -17.04 -6.12 0.89
C LEU A 263 -17.49 -5.42 -0.39
N ALA A 264 -16.86 -4.31 -0.78
CA ALA A 264 -17.17 -3.60 -2.04
C ALA A 264 -16.99 -4.48 -3.29
N SER A 265 -16.09 -5.46 -3.23
CA SER A 265 -15.88 -6.43 -4.32
C SER A 265 -16.95 -7.53 -4.36
N THR A 266 -17.82 -7.61 -3.36
CA THR A 266 -18.84 -8.66 -3.21
C THR A 266 -20.22 -8.14 -3.64
N PRO A 267 -20.85 -8.70 -4.70
CA PRO A 267 -22.09 -8.15 -5.27
C PRO A 267 -23.24 -7.95 -4.27
N ASN A 268 -23.37 -8.81 -3.26
CA ASN A 268 -24.45 -8.75 -2.28
C ASN A 268 -24.41 -7.52 -1.35
N TYR A 269 -23.26 -6.84 -1.25
CA TYR A 269 -23.07 -5.73 -0.33
C TYR A 269 -23.21 -4.36 -1.02
N LYS A 270 -23.18 -4.31 -2.36
CA LYS A 270 -23.05 -3.06 -3.14
C LYS A 270 -24.06 -1.99 -2.73
N ASP A 271 -25.33 -2.37 -2.60
CA ASP A 271 -26.44 -1.43 -2.34
C ASP A 271 -26.31 -0.71 -0.99
N ILE A 272 -25.61 -1.31 -0.02
CA ILE A 272 -25.45 -0.73 1.32
C ILE A 272 -24.05 -0.15 1.55
N MET A 273 -23.05 -0.44 0.72
CA MET A 273 -21.69 0.09 0.88
C MET A 273 -21.64 1.63 0.88
N ALA A 274 -22.61 2.28 0.24
CA ALA A 274 -22.72 3.73 0.21
C ALA A 274 -22.84 4.36 1.61
N THR A 275 -23.35 3.62 2.61
CA THR A 275 -23.44 4.12 4.01
C THR A 275 -22.06 4.32 4.65
N LEU A 276 -21.02 3.63 4.17
CA LEU A 276 -19.67 3.75 4.72
C LEU A 276 -18.89 4.96 4.17
N VAL A 277 -19.34 5.55 3.06
CA VAL A 277 -18.64 6.64 2.38
C VAL A 277 -18.40 7.86 3.28
N PRO A 278 -19.37 8.38 4.06
CA PRO A 278 -19.14 9.51 4.96
C PRO A 278 -18.06 9.23 6.01
N HIS A 279 -18.02 8.01 6.55
CA HIS A 279 -17.02 7.59 7.53
C HIS A 279 -15.62 7.54 6.91
N LEU A 280 -15.50 6.94 5.72
CA LEU A 280 -14.24 6.93 4.98
C LEU A 280 -13.75 8.34 4.67
N VAL A 281 -14.64 9.25 4.24
CA VAL A 281 -14.32 10.67 4.05
C VAL A 281 -13.81 11.29 5.36
N GLY A 282 -14.44 11.02 6.49
CA GLY A 282 -13.95 11.47 7.80
C GLY A 282 -12.53 10.98 8.09
N LEU A 283 -12.25 9.70 7.80
CA LEU A 283 -10.93 9.09 8.06
C LEU A 283 -9.82 9.64 7.16
N THR A 284 -10.13 10.19 5.98
CA THR A 284 -9.13 10.91 5.15
C THR A 284 -8.59 12.18 5.80
N LYS A 285 -9.25 12.69 6.84
CA LYS A 285 -8.83 13.86 7.64
C LYS A 285 -8.07 13.48 8.92
N SER A 286 -7.78 12.19 9.12
CA SER A 286 -7.04 11.71 10.28
C SER A 286 -5.60 12.23 10.30
N SER A 287 -5.03 12.43 11.49
CA SER A 287 -3.60 12.66 11.65
C SER A 287 -2.75 11.41 11.34
N ASN A 288 -3.36 10.23 11.33
CA ASN A 288 -2.68 8.98 11.01
C ASN A 288 -2.60 8.78 9.49
N GLN A 289 -1.43 9.06 8.92
CA GLN A 289 -1.15 8.92 7.49
C GLN A 289 -1.50 7.54 6.91
N LYS A 290 -1.30 6.46 7.66
CA LYS A 290 -1.64 5.11 7.19
C LYS A 290 -3.14 4.95 7.00
N LEU A 291 -3.92 5.49 7.92
CA LEU A 291 -5.38 5.47 7.86
C LEU A 291 -5.89 6.33 6.70
N VAL A 292 -5.31 7.51 6.51
CA VAL A 292 -5.61 8.39 5.36
C VAL A 292 -5.39 7.66 4.03
N ILE A 293 -4.22 7.02 3.86
CA ILE A 293 -3.90 6.27 2.64
C ILE A 293 -4.90 5.13 2.40
N CYS A 294 -5.20 4.33 3.42
CA CYS A 294 -6.13 3.21 3.27
C CYS A 294 -7.56 3.70 3.01
N ALA A 295 -7.99 4.79 3.63
CA ALA A 295 -9.31 5.38 3.44
C ALA A 295 -9.46 5.94 2.03
N SER A 296 -8.46 6.66 1.52
CA SER A 296 -8.44 7.15 0.14
C SER A 296 -8.47 6.00 -0.87
N PHE A 297 -7.71 4.93 -0.62
CA PHE A 297 -7.77 3.71 -1.45
C PHE A 297 -9.16 3.06 -1.43
N ALA A 298 -9.79 2.97 -0.26
CA ALA A 298 -11.14 2.41 -0.14
C ALA A 298 -12.18 3.27 -0.87
N LEU A 299 -12.14 4.59 -0.69
CA LEU A 299 -13.01 5.53 -1.43
C LEU A 299 -12.85 5.38 -2.94
N ALA A 300 -11.61 5.26 -3.43
CA ALA A 300 -11.34 5.09 -4.85
C ALA A 300 -11.91 3.79 -5.43
N ARG A 301 -12.09 2.75 -4.62
CA ARG A 301 -12.76 1.50 -5.04
C ARG A 301 -14.29 1.60 -4.90
N LEU A 302 -14.78 2.22 -3.83
CA LEU A 302 -16.23 2.38 -3.63
C LEU A 302 -16.82 3.32 -4.69
N CYS A 303 -16.11 4.38 -5.09
CA CYS A 303 -16.52 5.32 -6.14
C CYS A 303 -16.58 4.69 -7.56
N ASP A 304 -16.23 3.42 -7.73
CA ASP A 304 -16.57 2.68 -8.95
C ASP A 304 -18.09 2.42 -9.04
N ASP A 305 -18.80 2.44 -7.91
CA ASP A 305 -20.26 2.30 -7.82
C ASP A 305 -21.00 3.67 -7.91
N PRO A 306 -22.06 3.80 -8.74
CA PRO A 306 -22.81 5.05 -8.88
C PRO A 306 -23.41 5.60 -7.59
N GLU A 307 -23.89 4.73 -6.69
CA GLU A 307 -24.56 5.17 -5.47
C GLU A 307 -23.54 5.68 -4.44
N CYS A 308 -22.38 5.01 -4.34
CA CYS A 308 -21.25 5.50 -3.57
C CYS A 308 -20.75 6.86 -4.08
N ARG A 309 -20.67 7.08 -5.41
CA ARG A 309 -20.34 8.39 -5.99
C ARG A 309 -21.35 9.45 -5.57
N ARG A 310 -22.65 9.14 -5.64
CA ARG A 310 -23.71 10.07 -5.24
C ARG A 310 -23.58 10.46 -3.76
N VAL A 311 -23.34 9.50 -2.86
CA VAL A 311 -23.13 9.80 -1.44
C VAL A 311 -21.84 10.58 -1.23
N PHE A 312 -20.76 10.22 -1.92
CA PHE A 312 -19.48 10.93 -1.87
C PHE A 312 -19.61 12.41 -2.22
N MET A 313 -20.39 12.74 -3.25
CA MET A 313 -20.67 14.12 -3.65
C MET A 313 -21.45 14.92 -2.61
N ASN A 314 -22.30 14.25 -1.82
CA ASN A 314 -23.07 14.87 -0.74
C ASN A 314 -22.26 15.00 0.56
N CYS A 315 -21.04 14.45 0.60
CA CYS A 315 -20.11 14.63 1.70
C CYS A 315 -19.10 15.74 1.37
N ASP A 316 -18.58 16.43 2.38
CA ASP A 316 -17.42 17.34 2.25
C ASP A 316 -16.10 16.60 1.91
N GLY A 317 -16.17 15.45 1.23
CA GLY A 317 -15.02 14.67 0.77
C GLY A 317 -14.36 15.25 -0.47
N TRP A 318 -15.11 16.08 -1.20
CA TRP A 318 -14.66 16.72 -2.42
C TRP A 318 -13.41 17.59 -2.24
N GLN A 319 -13.42 18.47 -1.23
CA GLN A 319 -12.29 19.35 -0.95
C GLN A 319 -11.01 18.57 -0.62
N VAL A 320 -11.14 17.45 0.09
CA VAL A 320 -10.00 16.61 0.46
C VAL A 320 -9.40 15.95 -0.78
N ILE A 321 -10.22 15.37 -1.65
CA ILE A 321 -9.76 14.71 -2.87
C ILE A 321 -9.16 15.71 -3.86
N MET A 322 -9.69 16.93 -3.97
CA MET A 322 -9.11 17.97 -4.81
C MET A 322 -7.71 18.38 -4.34
N THR A 323 -7.55 18.61 -3.04
CA THR A 323 -6.23 18.91 -2.45
C THR A 323 -5.24 17.77 -2.68
N MET A 324 -5.66 16.52 -2.45
CA MET A 324 -4.79 15.36 -2.66
C MET A 324 -4.47 15.13 -4.14
N ALA A 325 -5.42 15.34 -5.07
CA ALA A 325 -5.22 15.18 -6.51
C ALA A 325 -4.30 16.25 -7.11
N ALA A 326 -4.37 17.47 -6.60
CA ALA A 326 -3.45 18.55 -6.97
C ALA A 326 -1.99 18.18 -6.64
N GLY A 327 -1.78 17.31 -5.65
CA GLY A 327 -0.45 16.90 -5.21
C GLY A 327 0.25 18.00 -4.41
N GLY A 328 1.58 17.99 -4.43
CA GLY A 328 2.41 18.90 -3.66
C GLY A 328 3.52 18.16 -2.91
N ALA A 329 4.44 18.90 -2.28
CA ALA A 329 5.57 18.32 -1.57
C ALA A 329 5.13 17.42 -0.39
N ASP A 330 4.00 17.76 0.24
CA ASP A 330 3.47 17.06 1.42
C ASP A 330 2.47 15.95 1.07
N ILE A 331 2.10 15.80 -0.21
CA ILE A 331 1.13 14.80 -0.64
C ILE A 331 1.87 13.59 -1.20
N ALA A 332 1.68 12.44 -0.56
CA ALA A 332 2.21 11.17 -1.04
C ALA A 332 1.64 10.83 -2.43
N THR A 333 2.49 10.36 -3.34
CA THR A 333 2.10 10.05 -4.73
C THR A 333 0.99 8.98 -4.81
N GLU A 334 0.92 8.06 -3.85
CA GLU A 334 -0.20 7.12 -3.74
C GLU A 334 -1.55 7.81 -3.44
N LEU A 335 -1.58 8.83 -2.58
CA LEU A 335 -2.78 9.61 -2.31
C LEU A 335 -3.21 10.34 -3.57
N GLN A 336 -2.27 11.01 -4.22
CA GLN A 336 -2.54 11.73 -5.47
C GLN A 336 -3.12 10.81 -6.54
N ARG A 337 -2.60 9.58 -6.66
CA ARG A 337 -3.12 8.57 -7.59
C ARG A 337 -4.55 8.16 -7.30
N GLU A 338 -4.86 7.76 -6.07
CA GLU A 338 -6.22 7.33 -5.72
C GLU A 338 -7.20 8.50 -5.83
N SER A 339 -6.78 9.72 -5.51
CA SER A 339 -7.58 10.92 -5.71
C SER A 339 -7.84 11.23 -7.19
N LEU A 340 -6.84 11.12 -8.06
CA LEU A 340 -7.04 11.27 -9.50
C LEU A 340 -7.88 10.14 -10.11
N HIS A 341 -7.81 8.93 -9.56
CA HIS A 341 -8.71 7.84 -9.96
C HIS A 341 -10.17 8.16 -9.61
N ILE A 342 -10.42 8.71 -8.41
CA ILE A 342 -11.75 9.20 -8.04
C ILE A 342 -12.21 10.30 -9.01
N LEU A 343 -11.34 11.24 -9.34
CA LEU A 343 -11.66 12.31 -10.29
C LEU A 343 -11.93 11.79 -11.70
N GLU A 344 -11.16 10.82 -12.20
CA GLU A 344 -11.42 10.15 -13.49
C GLU A 344 -12.86 9.62 -13.56
N ASN A 345 -13.36 9.05 -12.46
CA ASN A 345 -14.73 8.53 -12.36
C ASN A 345 -15.81 9.62 -12.18
N LEU A 346 -15.47 10.76 -11.58
CA LEU A 346 -16.42 11.84 -11.26
C LEU A 346 -16.49 12.94 -12.33
N CYS A 347 -15.40 13.21 -13.05
CA CYS A 347 -15.32 14.23 -14.10
C CYS A 347 -16.46 14.14 -15.14
N PRO A 348 -16.85 12.96 -15.65
CA PRO A 348 -17.95 12.87 -16.63
C PRO A 348 -19.32 13.30 -16.10
N LEU A 349 -19.49 13.33 -14.77
CA LEU A 349 -20.80 13.48 -14.12
C LEU A 349 -20.96 14.82 -13.38
N TYR A 350 -19.88 15.36 -12.82
CA TYR A 350 -19.92 16.47 -11.86
C TYR A 350 -18.92 17.59 -12.17
N TYR A 351 -18.75 17.90 -13.46
CA TYR A 351 -17.72 18.83 -13.88
C TYR A 351 -17.97 20.28 -13.46
N ASN A 352 -19.23 20.71 -13.35
CA ASN A 352 -19.55 22.08 -12.94
C ASN A 352 -19.15 22.29 -11.47
N GLU A 353 -19.39 21.28 -10.65
CA GLU A 353 -18.98 21.21 -9.26
C GLU A 353 -17.45 21.18 -9.17
N LEU A 354 -16.75 20.47 -10.08
CA LEU A 354 -15.28 20.43 -10.14
C LEU A 354 -14.70 21.81 -10.39
N ALA A 355 -15.22 22.51 -11.41
CA ALA A 355 -14.72 23.81 -11.81
C ALA A 355 -14.86 24.89 -10.73
N ASN A 356 -15.88 24.77 -9.86
CA ASN A 356 -16.19 25.77 -8.83
C ASN A 356 -15.54 25.49 -7.47
N THR A 357 -14.73 24.44 -7.35
CA THR A 357 -14.13 24.03 -6.06
C THR A 357 -12.76 24.66 -5.84
N GLN A 358 -12.45 24.97 -4.58
CA GLN A 358 -11.13 25.43 -4.19
C GLN A 358 -10.06 24.37 -4.52
N GLY A 359 -9.03 24.75 -5.28
CA GLY A 359 -7.98 23.85 -5.76
C GLY A 359 -8.23 23.27 -7.17
N ALA A 360 -9.36 23.59 -7.81
CA ALA A 360 -9.66 23.16 -9.17
C ALA A 360 -8.59 23.59 -10.18
N SER A 361 -8.05 24.81 -10.07
CA SER A 361 -6.98 25.29 -10.96
C SER A 361 -5.72 24.41 -10.90
N ALA A 362 -5.29 24.03 -9.70
CA ALA A 362 -4.11 23.18 -9.51
C ALA A 362 -4.34 21.76 -10.04
N VAL A 363 -5.54 21.19 -9.81
CA VAL A 363 -5.91 19.89 -10.38
C VAL A 363 -5.96 19.94 -11.90
N LEU A 364 -6.56 20.99 -12.47
CA LEU A 364 -6.62 21.20 -13.92
C LEU A 364 -5.21 21.33 -14.54
N GLU A 365 -4.30 22.03 -13.87
CA GLU A 365 -2.90 22.15 -14.30
C GLU A 365 -2.22 20.77 -14.40
N VAL A 366 -2.39 19.92 -13.38
CA VAL A 366 -1.86 18.54 -13.38
C VAL A 366 -2.48 17.72 -14.51
N ILE A 367 -3.79 17.82 -14.71
CA ILE A 367 -4.51 17.07 -15.75
C ILE A 367 -4.12 17.54 -17.15
N GLN A 368 -3.96 18.84 -17.38
CA GLN A 368 -3.54 19.40 -18.68
C GLN A 368 -2.11 19.00 -19.03
N HIS A 369 -1.22 18.92 -18.04
CA HIS A 369 0.18 18.53 -18.23
C HIS A 369 0.44 17.04 -17.96
N TRP A 370 -0.57 16.18 -18.11
CA TRP A 370 -0.48 14.75 -17.81
C TRP A 370 0.66 14.05 -18.55
N GLU A 371 1.03 14.52 -19.75
CA GLU A 371 2.12 13.95 -20.56
C GLU A 371 3.49 14.06 -19.89
N SER A 372 3.68 15.06 -19.03
CA SER A 372 4.93 15.29 -18.28
C SER A 372 5.08 14.38 -17.05
N ILE A 373 4.01 13.71 -16.64
CA ILE A 373 4.01 12.86 -15.45
C ILE A 373 4.90 11.64 -15.70
N VAL A 374 5.88 11.45 -14.81
CA VAL A 374 6.84 10.34 -14.84
C VAL A 374 6.21 9.04 -14.32
N ASP A 375 5.41 9.10 -13.26
CA ASP A 375 4.76 7.92 -12.70
C ASP A 375 3.67 7.39 -13.65
N PRO A 376 3.80 6.16 -14.19
CA PRO A 376 2.89 5.67 -15.23
C PRO A 376 1.46 5.42 -14.71
N ARG A 377 1.28 5.13 -13.42
CA ARG A 377 -0.05 4.90 -12.83
C ARG A 377 -0.77 6.23 -12.61
N LEU A 378 -0.07 7.23 -12.09
CA LEU A 378 -0.57 8.60 -11.96
C LEU A 378 -0.90 9.19 -13.34
N LYS A 379 0.00 9.00 -14.31
CA LYS A 379 -0.19 9.41 -15.70
C LYS A 379 -1.45 8.82 -16.32
N LYS A 380 -1.74 7.53 -16.04
CA LYS A 380 -2.95 6.86 -16.51
C LYS A 380 -4.21 7.57 -16.03
N HIS A 381 -4.32 7.83 -14.73
CA HIS A 381 -5.51 8.47 -14.16
C HIS A 381 -5.64 9.94 -14.57
N ALA A 382 -4.53 10.68 -14.63
CA ALA A 382 -4.52 12.05 -15.15
C ALA A 382 -4.96 12.10 -16.63
N CYS A 383 -4.49 11.17 -17.47
CA CYS A 383 -4.92 11.05 -18.86
C CYS A 383 -6.41 10.71 -18.99
N GLY A 384 -6.91 9.79 -18.16
CA GLY A 384 -8.34 9.45 -18.10
C GLY A 384 -9.21 10.65 -17.73
N ALA A 385 -8.83 11.37 -16.68
CA ALA A 385 -9.50 12.60 -16.27
C ALA A 385 -9.44 13.69 -17.36
N HIS A 386 -8.30 13.84 -18.04
CA HIS A 386 -8.15 14.77 -19.18
C HIS A 386 -9.16 14.47 -20.28
N ARG A 387 -9.25 13.20 -20.70
CA ARG A 387 -10.20 12.77 -21.75
C ARG A 387 -11.65 12.98 -21.34
N ALA A 388 -11.98 12.71 -20.07
CA ALA A 388 -13.31 12.97 -19.53
C ALA A 388 -13.67 14.46 -19.63
N LEU A 389 -12.78 15.36 -19.23
CA LEU A 389 -12.99 16.80 -19.29
C LEU A 389 -13.03 17.34 -20.73
N GLN A 390 -12.19 16.81 -21.62
CA GLN A 390 -12.23 17.14 -23.05
C GLN A 390 -13.56 16.70 -23.68
N SER A 391 -14.05 15.50 -23.36
CA SER A 391 -15.34 15.00 -23.84
C SER A 391 -16.53 15.82 -23.32
N ALA A 392 -16.38 16.45 -22.15
CA ALA A 392 -17.35 17.39 -21.60
C ALA A 392 -17.25 18.82 -22.18
N GLY A 393 -16.29 19.08 -23.08
CA GLY A 393 -16.11 20.39 -23.72
C GLY A 393 -15.42 21.45 -22.85
N LEU A 394 -14.71 21.04 -21.80
CA LEU A 394 -14.05 21.95 -20.84
C LEU A 394 -12.58 22.16 -21.10
N LEU A 395 -11.98 21.24 -21.86
CA LEU A 395 -10.62 21.33 -22.36
C LEU A 395 -10.67 21.33 -23.88
N ALA A 396 -9.84 22.16 -24.51
CA ALA A 396 -9.69 22.24 -25.95
C ALA A 396 -8.92 21.03 -26.50
#